data_AF-A0A351PT31-F1
#
_entry.id   AF-A0A351PT31-F1
#
_cell.length_a   1.000
_cell.length_b   1.000
_cell.length_c   1.000
_cell.angle_alpha   90.00
_cell.angle_beta   90.00
_cell.angle_gamma   90.00
#
_symmetry.space_group_name_H-M   'P 1'
#
loop_
_entity.id
_entity.type
_entity.pdbx_description
1 polymer ?
#
loop_
_entity_poly.entity_id
_entity_poly.type
_entity_poly.pdbx_seq_one_letter_code
_entity_poly.pdbx_strand_id
1 'polypeptide(L)'
;MADELTYSEEQNRINTAKLRTLLNDLPKFCSTYFRGIEQNTSARTRIAYAIDLKGFFNYLHDNNPVLKNTDVHDYNISLLDELQATDIEEYIDYLRLYEKDGKSITNYERSIKRKLCSIRSMYKYFHTHQLIDHNPAIQVNIPKIREKAIVRLEVNEVAELLDNVEEGNLATQRQREAAKKLGCRDLALLTLMLGTGIRVSECVGLDINDVDFDNSRIKVVRKGGYEAYVYFGDEVEEQLHNYLEERLHTTALTGHENALFLSSQRKRLCVRSVEKLVKKYANTVTTVKHITPHKLRSTYGTNLYQETKDIYLVADVLGHADVNTTRKHYADLVEENKRSARNAVSLREKRK
;
A
#
# COMPACT_ATOMS: atom_id res chain seq x y z
N MET A 1 3.41 -31.37 15.60
CA MET A 1 2.62 -30.12 15.48
C MET A 1 2.93 -29.60 14.09
N ALA A 2 1.94 -29.46 13.20
CA ALA A 2 2.19 -28.79 11.93
C ALA A 2 2.49 -27.32 12.26
N ASP A 3 3.63 -26.79 11.83
CA ASP A 3 3.93 -25.37 12.01
C ASP A 3 2.80 -24.55 11.41
N GLU A 4 2.10 -23.80 12.25
CA GLU A 4 1.03 -22.91 11.86
C GLU A 4 1.66 -21.75 11.08
N LEU A 5 1.23 -21.53 9.85
CA LEU A 5 1.81 -20.51 8.99
C LEU A 5 1.51 -19.12 9.53
N THR A 6 2.49 -18.23 9.48
CA THR A 6 2.25 -16.81 9.75
C THR A 6 1.30 -16.21 8.72
N TYR A 7 0.61 -15.13 9.09
CA TYR A 7 -0.28 -14.40 8.17
C TYR A 7 0.42 -13.99 6.86
N SER A 8 1.69 -13.58 6.96
CA SER A 8 2.50 -13.18 5.81
C SER A 8 2.76 -14.35 4.86
N GLU A 9 3.06 -15.53 5.39
CA GLU A 9 3.28 -16.75 4.62
C GLU A 9 2.00 -17.24 3.95
N GLU A 10 0.88 -17.23 4.67
CA GLU A 10 -0.43 -17.57 4.11
C GLU A 10 -0.77 -16.64 2.94
N GLN A 11 -0.59 -15.33 3.12
CA GLN A 11 -0.86 -14.35 2.08
C GLN A 11 0.06 -14.51 0.87
N ASN A 12 1.32 -14.90 1.08
CA ASN A 12 2.25 -15.24 -0.01
C ASN A 12 1.81 -16.50 -0.76
N ARG A 13 1.36 -17.55 -0.08
CA ARG A 13 0.82 -18.76 -0.73
C ARG A 13 -0.41 -18.44 -1.60
N ILE A 14 -1.36 -17.67 -1.07
CA ILE A 14 -2.56 -17.23 -1.80
C ILE A 14 -2.17 -16.45 -3.06
N ASN A 15 -1.22 -15.50 -2.92
CA ASN A 15 -0.76 -14.70 -4.05
C ASN A 15 -0.04 -15.55 -5.10
N THR A 16 0.80 -16.50 -4.68
CA THR A 16 1.50 -17.40 -5.61
C THR A 16 0.52 -18.30 -6.37
N ALA A 17 -0.50 -18.85 -5.70
CA ALA A 17 -1.54 -19.62 -6.37
C ALA A 17 -2.31 -18.77 -7.40
N LYS A 18 -2.72 -17.56 -7.02
CA LYS A 18 -3.39 -16.62 -7.91
C LYS A 18 -2.53 -16.22 -9.12
N LEU A 19 -1.23 -16.01 -8.91
CA LEU A 19 -0.30 -15.71 -9.99
C LEU A 19 -0.26 -16.88 -10.99
N ARG A 20 -0.15 -18.12 -10.52
CA ARG A 20 -0.14 -19.31 -11.39
C ARG A 20 -1.38 -19.39 -12.27
N THR A 21 -2.56 -19.13 -11.71
CA THR A 21 -3.80 -19.08 -12.50
C THR A 21 -3.75 -17.99 -13.58
N LEU A 22 -3.26 -16.79 -13.24
CA LEU A 22 -3.16 -15.69 -14.21
C LEU A 22 -2.15 -15.95 -15.34
N LEU A 23 -1.10 -16.74 -15.08
CA LEU A 23 -0.10 -17.07 -16.10
C LEU A 23 -0.66 -17.98 -17.21
N ASN A 24 -1.74 -18.72 -16.95
CA ASN A 24 -2.38 -19.56 -17.96
C ASN A 24 -3.07 -18.72 -19.05
N ASP A 25 -3.44 -17.47 -18.74
CA ASP A 25 -4.11 -16.56 -19.66
C ASP A 25 -3.13 -15.66 -20.44
N LEU A 26 -1.83 -15.94 -20.36
CA LEU A 26 -0.76 -15.16 -20.99
C LEU A 26 -0.01 -16.01 -22.02
N PRO A 27 0.69 -15.39 -22.98
CA PRO A 27 1.59 -16.12 -23.88
C PRO A 27 2.57 -17.01 -23.10
N LYS A 28 2.80 -18.24 -23.58
CA LYS A 28 3.66 -19.24 -22.90
C LYS A 28 5.03 -18.68 -22.48
N PHE A 29 5.64 -17.85 -23.33
CA PHE A 29 6.95 -17.25 -23.07
C PHE A 29 6.98 -16.32 -21.84
N CYS A 30 5.83 -15.74 -21.45
CA CYS A 30 5.74 -14.87 -20.27
C CYS A 30 6.12 -15.59 -18.98
N SER A 31 5.92 -16.91 -18.91
CA SER A 31 6.34 -17.72 -17.75
C SER A 31 7.83 -17.62 -17.45
N THR A 32 8.67 -17.44 -18.47
CA THR A 32 10.12 -17.23 -18.33
C THR A 32 10.41 -15.88 -17.68
N TYR A 33 9.74 -14.81 -18.10
CA TYR A 33 9.84 -13.50 -17.47
C TYR A 33 9.45 -13.53 -15.99
N PHE A 34 8.29 -14.12 -15.67
CA PHE A 34 7.80 -14.16 -14.28
C PHE A 34 8.67 -15.00 -13.34
N ARG A 35 9.31 -16.07 -13.85
CA ARG A 35 10.33 -16.82 -13.13
C ARG A 35 11.59 -15.98 -12.92
N GLY A 36 12.07 -15.29 -13.96
CA GLY A 36 13.29 -14.50 -13.90
C GLY A 36 13.23 -13.30 -12.93
N ILE A 37 12.05 -12.71 -12.73
CA ILE A 37 11.87 -11.58 -11.78
C ILE A 37 11.47 -12.00 -10.36
N GLU A 38 11.29 -13.30 -10.10
CA GLU A 38 10.76 -13.82 -8.84
C GLU A 38 11.55 -13.36 -7.62
N GLN A 39 12.88 -13.45 -7.67
CA GLN A 39 13.75 -13.12 -6.54
C GLN A 39 13.72 -11.64 -6.17
N ASN A 40 13.41 -10.78 -7.14
CA ASN A 40 13.48 -9.33 -6.98
C ASN A 40 12.09 -8.67 -6.82
N THR A 41 11.00 -9.43 -6.94
CA THR A 41 9.64 -8.90 -6.90
C THR A 41 8.69 -9.73 -6.04
N SER A 42 7.84 -9.05 -5.27
CA SER A 42 6.83 -9.75 -4.47
C SER A 42 5.77 -10.39 -5.36
N ALA A 43 5.14 -11.47 -4.87
CA ALA A 43 4.06 -12.14 -5.59
C ALA A 43 2.91 -11.16 -5.98
N ARG A 44 2.63 -10.17 -5.13
CA ARG A 44 1.64 -9.12 -5.41
C ARG A 44 2.04 -8.21 -6.57
N THR A 45 3.32 -7.84 -6.67
CA THR A 45 3.83 -7.09 -7.82
C THR A 45 3.72 -7.92 -9.10
N ARG A 46 4.08 -9.21 -9.04
CA ARG A 46 3.95 -10.13 -10.18
C ARG A 46 2.49 -10.31 -10.61
N ILE A 47 1.54 -10.42 -9.69
CA ILE A 47 0.10 -10.41 -10.02
C ILE A 47 -0.31 -9.14 -10.77
N ALA A 48 0.14 -7.97 -10.29
CA ALA A 48 -0.19 -6.70 -10.93
C ALA A 48 0.38 -6.62 -12.35
N TYR A 49 1.60 -7.11 -12.56
CA TYR A 49 2.22 -7.22 -13.88
C TYR A 49 1.47 -8.21 -14.77
N ALA A 50 1.08 -9.38 -14.27
CA ALA A 50 0.33 -10.38 -15.04
C ALA A 50 -1.02 -9.82 -15.52
N ILE A 51 -1.75 -9.10 -14.67
CA ILE A 51 -3.02 -8.46 -15.03
C ILE A 51 -2.81 -7.38 -16.11
N ASP A 52 -1.71 -6.61 -16.02
CA ASP A 52 -1.42 -5.57 -17.01
C ASP A 52 -1.00 -6.15 -18.35
N LEU A 53 -0.10 -7.14 -18.34
CA LEU A 53 0.33 -7.84 -19.55
C LEU A 53 -0.83 -8.59 -20.20
N LYS A 54 -1.75 -9.18 -19.43
CA LYS A 54 -2.98 -9.78 -19.98
C LYS A 54 -3.80 -8.73 -20.71
N GLY A 55 -3.95 -7.54 -20.12
CA GLY A 55 -4.62 -6.42 -20.79
C GLY A 55 -3.93 -5.97 -22.08
N PHE A 56 -2.59 -6.04 -22.14
CA PHE A 56 -1.83 -5.70 -23.33
C PHE A 56 -1.98 -6.74 -24.44
N PHE A 57 -1.79 -8.03 -24.12
CA PHE A 57 -1.93 -9.09 -25.13
C PHE A 57 -3.37 -9.27 -25.62
N ASN A 58 -4.37 -9.08 -24.75
CA ASN A 58 -5.76 -9.07 -25.20
C ASN A 58 -6.04 -7.91 -26.16
N TYR A 59 -5.49 -6.72 -25.87
CA TYR A 59 -5.61 -5.59 -26.80
C TYR A 59 -5.01 -5.93 -28.18
N LEU A 60 -3.81 -6.52 -28.20
CA LEU A 60 -3.18 -6.96 -29.44
C LEU A 60 -4.03 -8.00 -30.17
N HIS A 61 -4.58 -8.98 -29.45
CA HIS A 61 -5.48 -10.00 -30.01
C HIS A 61 -6.73 -9.38 -30.65
N ASP A 62 -7.37 -8.44 -29.96
CA ASP A 62 -8.64 -7.87 -30.38
C ASP A 62 -8.48 -6.87 -31.54
N ASN A 63 -7.36 -6.16 -31.60
CA ASN A 63 -7.14 -5.02 -32.50
C ASN A 63 -6.15 -5.29 -33.64
N ASN A 64 -5.40 -6.40 -33.61
CA ASN A 64 -4.51 -6.79 -34.71
C ASN A 64 -5.13 -7.93 -35.53
N PRO A 65 -5.50 -7.72 -36.81
CA PRO A 65 -6.12 -8.74 -37.66
C PRO A 65 -5.30 -10.03 -37.81
N VAL A 66 -3.97 -9.94 -37.75
CA VAL A 66 -3.07 -11.10 -37.87
C VAL A 66 -3.14 -11.96 -36.60
N LEU A 67 -3.19 -11.33 -35.44
CA LEU A 67 -3.15 -11.99 -34.14
C LEU A 67 -4.52 -12.52 -33.67
N LYS A 68 -5.59 -11.98 -34.23
CA LYS A 68 -6.99 -12.31 -33.85
C LYS A 68 -7.36 -13.78 -34.05
N ASN A 69 -6.73 -14.46 -35.01
CA ASN A 69 -7.00 -15.88 -35.30
C ASN A 69 -6.09 -16.84 -34.54
N THR A 70 -5.18 -16.33 -33.71
CA THR A 70 -4.26 -17.13 -32.91
C THR A 70 -4.60 -16.97 -31.44
N ASP A 71 -4.65 -18.09 -30.71
CA ASP A 71 -4.85 -18.04 -29.26
C ASP A 71 -3.72 -17.24 -28.59
N VAL A 72 -4.07 -16.37 -27.64
CA VAL A 72 -3.11 -15.52 -26.93
C VAL A 72 -2.00 -16.35 -26.27
N HIS A 73 -2.33 -17.55 -25.78
CA HIS A 73 -1.38 -18.44 -25.14
C HIS A 73 -0.30 -18.95 -26.10
N ASP A 74 -0.62 -19.01 -27.40
CA ASP A 74 0.25 -19.54 -28.46
C ASP A 74 1.09 -18.45 -29.17
N TYR A 75 1.02 -17.19 -28.74
CA TYR A 75 1.89 -16.14 -29.27
C TYR A 75 3.38 -16.48 -29.06
N ASN A 76 4.16 -16.31 -30.12
CA ASN A 76 5.61 -16.50 -30.10
C ASN A 76 6.30 -15.26 -29.53
N ILE A 77 7.48 -15.45 -28.93
CA ILE A 77 8.30 -14.33 -28.43
C ILE A 77 8.75 -13.39 -29.56
N SER A 78 8.90 -13.89 -30.80
CA SER A 78 9.25 -13.07 -31.98
C SER A 78 8.27 -11.94 -32.23
N LEU A 79 7.02 -12.08 -31.79
CA LEU A 79 6.02 -11.01 -31.84
C LEU A 79 6.54 -9.72 -31.17
N LEU A 80 7.35 -9.83 -30.12
CA LEU A 80 7.88 -8.66 -29.43
C LEU A 80 8.89 -7.87 -30.30
N ASP A 81 9.62 -8.53 -31.21
CA ASP A 81 10.53 -7.87 -32.16
C ASP A 81 9.77 -7.24 -33.35
N GLU A 82 8.58 -7.77 -33.67
CA GLU A 82 7.72 -7.25 -34.74
C GLU A 82 7.00 -5.96 -34.34
N LEU A 83 6.76 -5.75 -33.04
CA LEU A 83 6.07 -4.57 -32.51
C LEU A 83 6.96 -3.33 -32.54
N GLN A 84 6.37 -2.20 -32.88
CA GLN A 84 6.98 -0.88 -32.89
C GLN A 84 6.53 -0.04 -31.69
N ALA A 85 7.19 1.11 -31.49
CA ALA A 85 6.78 2.05 -30.44
C ALA A 85 5.35 2.57 -30.65
N THR A 86 4.94 2.74 -31.91
CA THR A 86 3.59 3.17 -32.30
C THR A 86 2.51 2.21 -31.82
N ASP A 87 2.72 0.89 -31.90
CA ASP A 87 1.74 -0.09 -31.42
C ASP A 87 1.51 0.02 -29.90
N ILE A 88 2.56 0.33 -29.15
CA ILE A 88 2.48 0.53 -27.70
C ILE A 88 1.83 1.90 -27.39
N GLU A 89 2.06 2.92 -28.22
CA GLU A 89 1.40 4.22 -28.11
C GLU A 89 -0.11 4.12 -28.38
N GLU A 90 -0.51 3.34 -29.39
CA GLU A 90 -1.91 3.04 -29.66
C GLU A 90 -2.57 2.30 -28.49
N TYR A 91 -1.87 1.34 -27.87
CA TYR A 91 -2.35 0.70 -26.64
C TYR A 91 -2.53 1.70 -25.49
N ILE A 92 -1.62 2.65 -25.33
CA ILE A 92 -1.73 3.68 -24.30
C ILE A 92 -2.93 4.58 -24.54
N ASP A 93 -3.21 4.94 -25.80
CA ASP A 93 -4.37 5.75 -26.14
C ASP A 93 -5.67 4.97 -25.91
N TYR A 94 -5.73 3.70 -26.33
CA TYR A 94 -6.83 2.79 -26.01
C TYR A 94 -7.09 2.69 -24.49
N LEU A 95 -6.04 2.64 -23.67
CA LEU A 95 -6.21 2.58 -22.22
C LEU A 95 -6.90 3.80 -21.62
N ARG A 96 -6.89 4.96 -22.29
CA ARG A 96 -7.56 6.17 -21.80
C ARG A 96 -9.07 5.96 -21.73
N LEU A 97 -9.65 5.30 -22.73
CA LEU A 97 -11.05 4.97 -22.79
C LEU A 97 -11.26 3.74 -23.67
N TYR A 98 -11.81 2.67 -23.09
CA TYR A 98 -12.15 1.47 -23.83
C TYR A 98 -13.40 0.79 -23.27
N GLU A 99 -14.03 -0.05 -24.09
CA GLU A 99 -15.15 -0.88 -23.67
C GLU A 99 -14.68 -2.29 -23.32
N LYS A 100 -15.20 -2.82 -22.21
CA LYS A 100 -15.00 -4.20 -21.81
C LYS A 100 -16.24 -4.73 -21.12
N ASP A 101 -16.73 -5.88 -21.55
CA ASP A 101 -17.93 -6.53 -21.00
C ASP A 101 -19.16 -5.58 -20.96
N GLY A 102 -19.32 -4.77 -22.02
CA GLY A 102 -20.40 -3.78 -22.14
C GLY A 102 -20.28 -2.56 -21.22
N LYS A 103 -19.10 -2.35 -20.60
CA LYS A 103 -18.83 -1.22 -19.72
C LYS A 103 -17.70 -0.35 -20.26
N SER A 104 -17.93 0.96 -20.28
CA SER A 104 -16.88 1.93 -20.56
C SER A 104 -15.93 2.04 -19.37
N ILE A 105 -14.63 1.87 -19.63
CA ILE A 105 -13.56 1.93 -18.64
C ILE A 105 -12.63 3.09 -18.99
N THR A 106 -12.37 3.95 -18.01
CA THR A 106 -11.43 5.06 -18.11
C THR A 106 -10.25 4.83 -17.18
N ASN A 107 -9.02 4.94 -17.68
CA ASN A 107 -7.82 4.95 -16.84
C ASN A 107 -7.21 6.35 -16.72
N TYR A 108 -6.81 6.70 -15.50
CA TYR A 108 -6.04 7.92 -15.25
C TYR A 108 -4.53 7.69 -15.45
N GLU A 109 -3.78 8.79 -15.58
CA GLU A 109 -2.33 8.80 -15.85
C GLU A 109 -1.49 7.85 -15.00
N ARG A 110 -1.81 7.74 -13.70
CA ARG A 110 -1.08 6.83 -12.79
C ARG A 110 -1.30 5.36 -13.14
N SER A 111 -2.52 4.99 -13.55
CA SER A 111 -2.86 3.63 -13.98
C SER A 111 -2.19 3.31 -15.32
N ILE A 112 -2.23 4.24 -16.27
CA ILE A 112 -1.56 4.12 -17.58
C ILE A 112 -0.05 3.96 -17.39
N LYS A 113 0.58 4.84 -16.60
CA LYS A 113 2.00 4.73 -16.25
C LYS A 113 2.35 3.35 -15.67
N ARG A 114 1.56 2.84 -14.73
CA ARG A 114 1.77 1.52 -14.13
C ARG A 114 1.73 0.41 -15.18
N LYS A 115 0.75 0.43 -16.07
CA LYS A 115 0.60 -0.54 -17.16
C LYS A 115 1.80 -0.50 -18.12
N LEU A 116 2.23 0.69 -18.53
CA LEU A 116 3.44 0.87 -19.34
C LEU A 116 4.70 0.37 -18.63
N CYS A 117 4.82 0.59 -17.32
CA CYS A 117 5.95 0.04 -16.55
C CYS A 117 5.98 -1.49 -16.56
N SER A 118 4.82 -2.17 -16.51
CA SER A 118 4.73 -3.63 -16.62
C SER A 118 5.23 -4.11 -17.99
N ILE A 119 4.83 -3.44 -19.08
CA ILE A 119 5.30 -3.72 -20.45
C ILE A 119 6.81 -3.49 -20.57
N ARG A 120 7.31 -2.33 -20.16
CA ARG A 120 8.74 -2.00 -20.17
C ARG A 120 9.59 -2.99 -19.38
N SER A 121 9.09 -3.47 -18.25
CA SER A 121 9.77 -4.47 -17.43
C SER A 121 9.89 -5.81 -18.16
N MET A 122 8.84 -6.24 -18.87
CA MET A 122 8.87 -7.45 -19.70
C MET A 122 9.86 -7.32 -20.88
N TYR A 123 9.76 -6.25 -21.66
CA TYR A 123 10.68 -6.00 -22.78
C TYR A 123 12.13 -5.89 -22.30
N LYS A 124 12.38 -5.14 -21.22
CA LYS A 124 13.72 -5.04 -20.63
C LYS A 124 14.28 -6.41 -20.27
N TYR A 125 13.47 -7.28 -19.67
CA TYR A 125 13.90 -8.62 -19.31
C TYR A 125 14.33 -9.41 -20.55
N PHE A 126 13.46 -9.55 -21.56
CA PHE A 126 13.76 -10.35 -22.74
C PHE A 126 14.93 -9.80 -23.54
N HIS A 127 15.03 -8.47 -23.69
CA HIS A 127 16.14 -7.83 -24.38
C HIS A 127 17.48 -8.02 -23.64
N THR A 128 17.48 -7.88 -22.31
CA THR A 128 18.72 -8.08 -21.51
C THR A 128 19.19 -9.54 -21.56
N HIS A 129 18.27 -10.49 -21.72
CA HIS A 129 18.58 -11.92 -21.88
C HIS A 129 18.79 -12.34 -23.34
N GLN A 130 18.87 -11.39 -24.28
CA GLN A 130 19.10 -11.65 -25.71
C GLN A 130 18.08 -12.62 -26.33
N LEU A 131 16.84 -12.59 -25.82
CA LEU A 131 15.71 -13.36 -26.37
C LEU A 131 14.89 -12.57 -27.40
N ILE A 132 15.12 -11.26 -27.46
CA ILE A 132 14.61 -10.31 -28.45
C ILE A 132 15.73 -9.31 -28.75
N ASP A 133 15.76 -8.77 -29.96
CA ASP A 133 16.78 -7.83 -30.42
C ASP A 133 16.39 -6.36 -30.18
N HIS A 134 15.09 -6.08 -30.13
CA HIS A 134 14.57 -4.72 -30.04
C HIS A 134 13.73 -4.50 -28.78
N ASN A 135 13.79 -3.27 -28.25
CA ASN A 135 12.97 -2.84 -27.13
C ASN A 135 12.23 -1.54 -27.47
N PRO A 136 11.11 -1.61 -28.22
CA PRO A 136 10.32 -0.43 -28.59
C PRO A 136 9.74 0.31 -27.36
N ALA A 137 9.53 -0.41 -26.24
CA ALA A 137 8.87 0.15 -25.06
C ALA A 137 9.64 1.30 -24.38
N ILE A 138 10.96 1.42 -24.62
CA ILE A 138 11.76 2.54 -24.08
C ILE A 138 11.49 3.86 -24.79
N GLN A 139 11.07 3.83 -26.06
CA GLN A 139 10.83 5.00 -26.90
C GLN A 139 9.49 5.68 -26.54
N VAL A 140 8.55 4.91 -26.01
CA VAL A 140 7.20 5.37 -25.66
C VAL A 140 7.23 6.31 -24.47
N ASN A 141 6.70 7.52 -24.59
CA ASN A 141 6.74 8.50 -23.50
C ASN A 141 5.89 8.08 -22.29
N ILE A 142 6.44 8.23 -21.08
CA ILE A 142 5.67 8.03 -19.85
C ILE A 142 4.76 9.24 -19.62
N PRO A 143 3.47 9.02 -19.30
CA PRO A 143 2.59 10.14 -19.01
C PRO A 143 3.04 10.95 -17.78
N LYS A 144 2.95 12.28 -17.90
CA LYS A 144 3.30 13.22 -16.82
C LYS A 144 2.24 13.17 -15.72
N ILE A 145 2.65 12.77 -14.52
CA ILE A 145 1.77 12.75 -13.34
C ILE A 145 1.88 14.10 -12.64
N ARG A 146 0.77 14.83 -12.55
CA ARG A 146 0.68 16.00 -11.67
C ARG A 146 0.73 15.53 -10.21
N GLU A 147 1.60 16.15 -9.42
CA GLU A 147 1.65 15.91 -7.99
C GLU A 147 0.36 16.47 -7.35
N LYS A 148 -0.22 15.69 -6.44
CA LYS A 148 -1.37 16.12 -5.64
C LYS A 148 -0.85 16.47 -4.26
N ALA A 149 -1.42 17.52 -3.66
CA ALA A 149 -1.17 17.84 -2.27
C ALA A 149 -1.44 16.63 -1.37
N ILE A 150 -0.62 16.47 -0.35
CA ILE A 150 -0.74 15.36 0.59
C ILE A 150 -1.89 15.69 1.54
N VAL A 151 -2.85 14.78 1.58
CA VAL A 151 -4.00 14.89 2.48
C VAL A 151 -3.67 14.18 3.78
N ARG A 152 -3.77 14.90 4.89
CA ARG A 152 -3.51 14.45 6.26
C ARG A 152 -4.55 15.04 7.22
N LEU A 153 -4.58 14.50 8.43
CA LEU A 153 -5.33 15.09 9.55
C LEU A 153 -4.44 16.13 10.23
N GLU A 154 -5.05 17.21 10.71
CA GLU A 154 -4.42 18.17 11.62
C GLU A 154 -4.43 17.64 13.07
N VAL A 155 -3.63 18.22 13.96
CA VAL A 155 -3.50 17.75 15.35
C VAL A 155 -4.85 17.73 16.09
N ASN A 156 -5.66 18.78 15.94
CA ASN A 156 -7.00 18.86 16.51
C ASN A 156 -7.96 17.83 15.89
N GLU A 157 -7.84 17.55 14.59
CA GLU A 157 -8.65 16.54 13.92
C GLU A 157 -8.27 15.11 14.37
N VAL A 158 -7.02 14.89 14.77
CA VAL A 158 -6.58 13.61 15.36
C VAL A 158 -7.19 13.40 16.72
N ALA A 159 -7.10 14.39 17.61
CA ALA A 159 -7.71 14.32 18.95
C ALA A 159 -9.22 14.08 18.84
N GLU A 160 -9.93 14.90 18.06
CA GLU A 160 -11.37 14.76 17.86
C GLU A 160 -11.76 13.39 17.26
N LEU A 161 -10.90 12.80 16.42
CA LEU A 161 -11.14 11.46 15.88
C LEU A 161 -11.10 10.40 16.98
N LEU A 162 -10.10 10.46 17.87
CA LEU A 162 -9.94 9.51 18.98
C LEU A 162 -11.07 9.67 20.01
N ASP A 163 -11.40 10.91 20.38
CA ASP A 163 -12.52 11.22 21.29
C ASP A 163 -13.84 10.66 20.74
N ASN A 164 -14.11 10.84 19.44
CA ASN A 164 -15.31 10.29 18.80
C ASN A 164 -15.33 8.75 18.78
N VAL A 165 -14.17 8.08 18.78
CA VAL A 165 -14.08 6.62 18.86
C VAL A 165 -14.43 6.15 20.25
N GLU A 166 -13.86 6.80 21.27
CA GLU A 166 -14.05 6.49 22.69
C GLU A 166 -15.49 6.73 23.13
N GLU A 167 -16.04 7.90 22.82
CA GLU A 167 -17.43 8.26 23.16
C GLU A 167 -18.47 7.54 22.29
N GLY A 168 -18.03 6.93 21.17
CA GLY A 168 -18.92 6.28 20.21
C GLY A 168 -19.82 7.26 19.44
N ASN A 169 -19.37 8.51 19.26
CA ASN A 169 -20.07 9.58 18.56
C ASN A 169 -20.10 9.35 17.04
N LEU A 170 -21.00 8.47 16.61
CA LEU A 170 -21.16 8.09 15.21
C LEU A 170 -22.54 8.50 14.69
N ALA A 171 -22.59 8.83 13.39
CA ALA A 171 -23.78 9.39 12.75
C ALA A 171 -25.02 8.48 12.86
N THR A 172 -24.86 7.16 12.69
CA THR A 172 -26.00 6.22 12.65
C THR A 172 -26.11 5.38 13.92
N GLN A 173 -27.34 5.02 14.31
CA GLN A 173 -27.59 4.15 15.47
C GLN A 173 -26.85 2.81 15.36
N ARG A 174 -26.87 2.19 14.17
CA ARG A 174 -26.14 0.93 13.91
C ARG A 174 -24.64 1.06 14.15
N GLN A 175 -24.04 2.20 13.79
CA GLN A 175 -22.62 2.45 14.06
C GLN A 175 -22.36 2.61 15.56
N ARG A 176 -23.23 3.32 16.28
CA ARG A 176 -23.12 3.47 17.75
C ARG A 176 -23.24 2.13 18.48
N GLU A 177 -24.18 1.28 18.07
CA GLU A 177 -24.33 -0.09 18.61
C GLU A 177 -23.10 -0.96 18.32
N ALA A 178 -22.49 -0.82 17.15
CA ALA A 178 -21.24 -1.51 16.83
C ALA A 178 -20.06 -0.98 17.66
N ALA A 179 -19.98 0.34 17.89
CA ALA A 179 -18.95 0.95 18.72
C ALA A 179 -19.04 0.48 20.18
N LYS A 180 -20.25 0.28 20.73
CA LYS A 180 -20.39 -0.32 22.07
C LYS A 180 -19.75 -1.71 22.23
N LYS A 181 -19.63 -2.47 21.12
CA LYS A 181 -19.09 -3.83 21.14
C LYS A 181 -17.63 -3.92 20.70
N LEU A 182 -17.17 -2.94 19.94
CA LEU A 182 -15.89 -2.99 19.22
C LEU A 182 -15.06 -1.70 19.45
N GLY A 183 -15.52 -0.82 20.33
CA GLY A 183 -14.94 0.51 20.56
C GLY A 183 -13.53 0.41 21.10
N CYS A 184 -13.30 -0.43 22.12
CA CYS A 184 -11.97 -0.69 22.67
C CYS A 184 -10.99 -1.18 21.59
N ARG A 185 -11.40 -2.15 20.77
CA ARG A 185 -10.62 -2.59 19.58
C ARG A 185 -10.35 -1.44 18.61
N ASP A 186 -11.39 -0.70 18.24
CA ASP A 186 -11.30 0.35 17.23
C ASP A 186 -10.37 1.48 17.70
N LEU A 187 -10.43 1.83 18.99
CA LEU A 187 -9.57 2.80 19.64
C LEU A 187 -8.12 2.33 19.68
N ALA A 188 -7.85 1.11 20.16
CA ALA A 188 -6.50 0.54 20.17
C ALA A 188 -5.88 0.48 18.77
N LEU A 189 -6.67 0.08 17.76
CA LEU A 189 -6.21 0.01 16.38
C LEU A 189 -5.86 1.39 15.82
N LEU A 190 -6.73 2.39 16.00
CA LEU A 190 -6.52 3.73 15.47
C LEU A 190 -5.37 4.45 16.19
N THR A 191 -5.31 4.32 17.52
CA THR A 191 -4.23 4.86 18.36
C THR A 191 -2.89 4.26 17.95
N LEU A 192 -2.80 2.94 17.78
CA LEU A 192 -1.59 2.29 17.27
C LEU A 192 -1.18 2.86 15.91
N MET A 193 -2.13 3.00 14.97
CA MET A 193 -1.84 3.52 13.63
C MET A 193 -1.39 4.98 13.63
N LEU A 194 -1.97 5.82 14.49
CA LEU A 194 -1.67 7.25 14.62
C LEU A 194 -0.43 7.53 15.46
N GLY A 195 -0.11 6.67 16.45
CA GLY A 195 1.03 6.81 17.35
C GLY A 195 2.32 6.17 16.87
N THR A 196 2.26 5.28 15.87
CA THR A 196 3.45 4.58 15.33
C THR A 196 3.64 4.73 13.83
N GLY A 197 2.58 5.11 13.12
CA GLY A 197 2.56 5.10 11.66
C GLY A 197 2.72 3.71 11.04
N ILE A 198 2.46 2.61 11.76
CA ILE A 198 2.52 1.23 11.22
C ILE A 198 1.74 1.09 9.89
N ARG A 199 2.23 0.27 8.95
CA ARG A 199 1.48 0.02 7.70
C ARG A 199 0.26 -0.83 7.99
N VAL A 200 -0.84 -0.58 7.26
CA VAL A 200 -2.08 -1.36 7.45
C VAL A 200 -1.88 -2.88 7.29
N SER A 201 -1.00 -3.32 6.40
CA SER A 201 -0.69 -4.74 6.21
C SER A 201 0.13 -5.35 7.36
N GLU A 202 0.96 -4.53 8.02
CA GLU A 202 1.71 -4.93 9.21
C GLU A 202 0.74 -5.02 10.39
N CYS A 203 -0.09 -4.00 10.60
CA CYS A 203 -1.08 -3.92 11.68
C CYS A 203 -2.09 -5.09 11.66
N VAL A 204 -2.66 -5.44 10.49
CA VAL A 204 -3.57 -6.61 10.40
C VAL A 204 -2.86 -7.95 10.56
N GLY A 205 -1.54 -7.97 10.31
CA GLY A 205 -0.72 -9.16 10.40
C GLY A 205 -0.24 -9.49 11.81
N LEU A 206 -0.42 -8.58 12.77
CA LEU A 206 0.03 -8.76 14.15
C LEU A 206 -0.64 -9.93 14.85
N ASP A 207 0.15 -10.66 15.61
CA ASP A 207 -0.28 -11.63 16.59
C ASP A 207 -0.20 -11.05 18.01
N ILE A 208 -0.91 -11.67 18.95
CA ILE A 208 -0.88 -11.28 20.36
C ILE A 208 0.56 -11.27 20.89
N ASN A 209 1.35 -12.27 20.51
CA ASN A 209 2.74 -12.43 20.97
C ASN A 209 3.74 -11.54 20.22
N ASP A 210 3.30 -10.73 19.25
CA ASP A 210 4.18 -9.76 18.59
C ASP A 210 4.35 -8.47 19.41
N VAL A 211 3.51 -8.25 20.43
CA VAL A 211 3.53 -7.07 21.29
C VAL A 211 4.43 -7.33 22.50
N ASP A 212 5.49 -6.54 22.62
CA ASP A 212 6.50 -6.60 23.68
C ASP A 212 6.40 -5.32 24.52
N PHE A 213 5.61 -5.40 25.59
CA PHE A 213 5.34 -4.28 26.51
C PHE A 213 6.58 -3.89 27.32
N ASP A 214 7.42 -4.84 27.71
CA ASP A 214 8.65 -4.58 28.47
C ASP A 214 9.62 -3.67 27.72
N ASN A 215 9.57 -3.70 26.38
CA ASN A 215 10.42 -2.90 25.50
C ASN A 215 9.64 -1.87 24.65
N SER A 216 8.35 -1.65 24.95
CA SER A 216 7.40 -0.80 24.22
C SER A 216 7.53 -0.89 22.69
N ARG A 217 7.52 -2.13 22.17
CA ARG A 217 7.71 -2.40 20.73
C ARG A 217 6.82 -3.52 20.20
N ILE A 218 6.58 -3.49 18.90
CA ILE A 218 5.83 -4.51 18.17
C ILE A 218 6.72 -5.09 17.08
N LYS A 219 6.77 -6.42 17.01
CA LYS A 219 7.41 -7.14 15.91
C LYS A 219 6.51 -7.11 14.67
N VAL A 220 7.06 -6.65 13.55
CA VAL A 220 6.35 -6.57 12.26
C VAL A 220 7.13 -7.27 11.16
N VAL A 221 6.41 -7.86 10.20
CA VAL A 221 7.02 -8.45 9.00
C VAL A 221 6.96 -7.45 7.84
N ARG A 222 8.13 -6.97 7.40
CA ARG A 222 8.28 -6.01 6.29
C ARG A 222 8.36 -6.72 4.93
N LYS A 223 8.36 -5.91 3.87
CA LYS A 223 8.51 -6.40 2.49
C LYS A 223 9.80 -7.22 2.36
N GLY A 224 9.68 -8.42 1.80
CA GLY A 224 10.81 -9.36 1.67
C GLY A 224 10.87 -10.42 2.76
N GLY A 225 9.96 -10.36 3.75
CA GLY A 225 9.90 -11.35 4.85
C GLY A 225 10.78 -10.99 6.05
N TYR A 226 11.49 -9.86 6.01
CA TYR A 226 12.32 -9.40 7.12
C TYR A 226 11.47 -8.93 8.29
N GLU A 227 11.79 -9.42 9.48
CA GLU A 227 11.24 -8.90 10.72
C GLU A 227 11.88 -7.55 11.07
N ALA A 228 11.11 -6.66 11.66
CA ALA A 228 11.56 -5.39 12.20
C ALA A 228 10.73 -5.04 13.43
N TYR A 229 11.20 -4.09 14.22
CA TYR A 229 10.44 -3.55 15.35
C TYR A 229 9.87 -2.17 15.04
N VAL A 230 8.68 -1.91 15.57
CA VAL A 230 8.04 -0.59 15.61
C VAL A 230 7.84 -0.25 17.08
N TYR A 231 8.42 0.86 17.53
CA TYR A 231 8.26 1.32 18.90
C TYR A 231 6.97 2.12 19.05
N PHE A 232 6.37 2.05 20.23
CA PHE A 232 5.18 2.79 20.60
C PHE A 232 5.38 3.52 21.93
N GLY A 233 4.59 4.57 22.17
CA GLY A 233 4.62 5.33 23.43
C GLY A 233 3.45 4.98 24.34
N ASP A 234 3.44 5.60 25.52
CA ASP A 234 2.52 5.30 26.64
C ASP A 234 1.03 5.30 26.24
N GLU A 235 0.59 6.25 25.42
CA GLU A 235 -0.81 6.31 24.97
C GLU A 235 -1.21 5.09 24.12
N VAL A 236 -0.31 4.62 23.27
CA VAL A 236 -0.54 3.39 22.48
C VAL A 236 -0.49 2.18 23.38
N GLU A 237 0.43 2.15 24.33
CA GLU A 237 0.60 1.08 25.31
C GLU A 237 -0.68 0.85 26.12
N GLU A 238 -1.23 1.93 26.68
CA GLU A 238 -2.48 1.92 27.45
C GLU A 238 -3.63 1.33 26.62
N GLN A 239 -3.83 1.82 25.40
CA GLN A 239 -4.94 1.35 24.57
C GLN A 239 -4.75 -0.09 24.10
N LEU A 240 -3.51 -0.54 23.88
CA LEU A 240 -3.21 -1.94 23.59
C LEU A 240 -3.49 -2.84 24.80
N HIS A 241 -3.14 -2.41 26.01
CA HIS A 241 -3.47 -3.15 27.23
C HIS A 241 -4.99 -3.31 27.41
N ASN A 242 -5.73 -2.20 27.33
CA ASN A 242 -7.18 -2.19 27.44
C ASN A 242 -7.83 -3.16 26.44
N TYR A 243 -7.36 -3.15 25.19
CA TYR A 243 -7.88 -4.06 24.18
C TYR A 243 -7.45 -5.51 24.40
N LEU A 244 -6.21 -5.76 24.83
CA LEU A 244 -5.72 -7.11 25.08
C LEU A 244 -6.50 -7.81 26.18
N GLU A 245 -6.93 -7.09 27.22
CA GLU A 245 -7.81 -7.62 28.26
C GLU A 245 -9.12 -8.18 27.64
N GLU A 246 -9.83 -7.38 26.83
CA GLU A 246 -11.03 -7.85 26.12
C GLU A 246 -10.73 -8.97 25.11
N ARG A 247 -9.60 -8.86 24.41
CA ARG A 247 -9.19 -9.78 23.35
C ARG A 247 -8.90 -11.17 23.89
N LEU A 248 -8.28 -11.29 25.05
CA LEU A 248 -7.98 -12.58 25.70
C LEU A 248 -9.25 -13.29 26.18
N HIS A 249 -10.31 -12.54 26.50
CA HIS A 249 -11.62 -13.09 26.84
C HIS A 249 -12.51 -13.40 25.63
N THR A 250 -12.07 -13.06 24.41
CA THR A 250 -12.83 -13.29 23.17
C THR A 250 -12.37 -14.57 22.46
N THR A 251 -13.26 -15.56 22.34
CA THR A 251 -12.98 -16.78 21.57
C THR A 251 -12.92 -16.48 20.07
N ALA A 252 -11.73 -16.55 19.46
CA ALA A 252 -11.57 -16.42 18.02
C ALA A 252 -12.17 -17.61 17.27
N LEU A 253 -12.49 -17.43 15.98
CA LEU A 253 -12.81 -18.54 15.09
C LEU A 253 -11.52 -19.31 14.75
N THR A 254 -11.64 -20.62 14.52
CA THR A 254 -10.52 -21.49 14.13
C THR A 254 -9.68 -20.92 12.99
N GLY A 255 -8.35 -20.91 13.16
CA GLY A 255 -7.35 -20.33 12.25
C GLY A 255 -7.10 -18.83 12.44
N HIS A 256 -7.61 -18.23 13.52
CA HIS A 256 -7.49 -16.81 13.84
C HIS A 256 -7.17 -16.53 15.33
N GLU A 257 -6.84 -17.58 16.09
CA GLU A 257 -6.63 -17.58 17.53
C GLU A 257 -5.52 -16.61 17.96
N ASN A 258 -4.43 -16.56 17.19
CA ASN A 258 -3.27 -15.74 17.50
C ASN A 258 -3.42 -14.28 17.06
N ALA A 259 -4.39 -13.97 16.19
CA ALA A 259 -4.51 -12.63 15.62
C ALA A 259 -4.79 -11.58 16.70
N LEU A 260 -3.99 -10.50 16.73
CA LEU A 260 -4.16 -9.41 17.69
C LEU A 260 -5.54 -8.77 17.52
N PHE A 261 -5.83 -8.26 16.32
CA PHE A 261 -7.11 -7.60 16.04
C PHE A 261 -8.13 -8.51 15.35
N LEU A 262 -9.28 -8.69 15.99
CA LEU A 262 -10.40 -9.47 15.46
C LEU A 262 -11.52 -8.61 14.88
N SER A 263 -12.13 -9.08 13.80
CA SER A 263 -13.37 -8.55 13.23
C SER A 263 -14.59 -8.87 14.10
N SER A 264 -15.75 -8.29 13.78
CA SER A 264 -17.01 -8.66 14.43
C SER A 264 -17.42 -10.13 14.23
N GLN A 265 -16.83 -10.81 13.25
CA GLN A 265 -17.00 -12.24 12.99
C GLN A 265 -15.96 -13.09 13.71
N ARG A 266 -15.16 -12.51 14.61
CA ARG A 266 -14.12 -13.18 15.40
C ARG A 266 -12.99 -13.81 14.55
N LYS A 267 -12.82 -13.31 13.32
CA LYS A 267 -11.71 -13.60 12.41
C LYS A 267 -10.69 -12.47 12.43
N ARG A 268 -9.42 -12.73 12.09
CA ARG A 268 -8.40 -11.68 11.85
C ARG A 268 -8.96 -10.55 10.99
N LEU A 269 -8.74 -9.29 11.40
CA LEU A 269 -9.11 -8.15 10.57
C LEU A 269 -8.39 -8.20 9.22
N CYS A 270 -9.10 -7.87 8.14
CA CYS A 270 -8.48 -7.72 6.84
C CYS A 270 -8.25 -6.23 6.52
N VAL A 271 -7.32 -5.93 5.62
CA VAL A 271 -6.99 -4.56 5.20
C VAL A 271 -8.24 -3.77 4.80
N ARG A 272 -9.17 -4.38 4.06
CA ARG A 272 -10.41 -3.73 3.62
C ARG A 272 -11.33 -3.37 4.79
N SER A 273 -11.34 -4.16 5.87
CA SER A 273 -12.09 -3.84 7.07
C SER A 273 -11.49 -2.65 7.80
N VAL A 274 -10.16 -2.57 7.88
CA VAL A 274 -9.45 -1.41 8.45
C VAL A 274 -9.69 -0.16 7.61
N GLU A 275 -9.63 -0.24 6.27
CA GLU A 275 -9.96 0.90 5.39
C GLU A 275 -11.38 1.44 5.63
N LYS A 276 -12.36 0.54 5.80
CA LYS A 276 -13.74 0.92 6.13
C LYS A 276 -13.85 1.55 7.52
N LEU A 277 -13.13 1.01 8.50
CA LEU A 277 -13.08 1.53 9.86
C LEU A 277 -12.48 2.94 9.90
N VAL A 278 -11.32 3.14 9.26
CA VAL A 278 -10.68 4.46 9.16
C VAL A 278 -11.62 5.45 8.47
N LYS A 279 -12.27 5.05 7.37
CA LYS A 279 -13.24 5.91 6.69
C LYS A 279 -14.46 6.24 7.57
N LYS A 280 -14.95 5.26 8.34
CA LYS A 280 -16.09 5.43 9.26
C LYS A 280 -15.80 6.54 10.27
N TYR A 281 -14.65 6.51 10.94
CA TYR A 281 -14.28 7.49 11.96
C TYR A 281 -13.77 8.80 11.38
N ALA A 282 -13.01 8.79 10.29
CA ALA A 282 -12.58 10.04 9.65
C ALA A 282 -13.75 10.92 9.20
N ASN A 283 -14.87 10.30 8.82
CA ASN A 283 -16.09 11.01 8.44
C ASN A 283 -16.80 11.72 9.62
N THR A 284 -16.43 11.46 10.88
CA THR A 284 -16.96 12.22 12.03
C THR A 284 -16.28 13.58 12.16
N VAL A 285 -15.04 13.70 11.68
CA VAL A 285 -14.21 14.90 11.81
C VAL A 285 -14.15 15.71 10.50
N THR A 286 -14.14 15.02 9.35
CA THR A 286 -14.02 15.70 8.05
C THR A 286 -14.75 14.96 6.94
N THR A 287 -15.53 15.70 6.15
CA THR A 287 -16.23 15.18 4.96
C THR A 287 -15.51 15.52 3.66
N VAL A 288 -14.56 16.45 3.71
CA VAL A 288 -13.81 16.95 2.54
C VAL A 288 -12.55 16.10 2.30
N LYS A 289 -11.87 15.68 3.38
CA LYS A 289 -10.63 14.91 3.29
C LYS A 289 -10.95 13.42 3.23
N HIS A 290 -10.62 12.75 2.12
CA HIS A 290 -10.76 11.29 2.04
C HIS A 290 -9.64 10.58 2.81
N ILE A 291 -9.79 10.33 4.10
CA ILE A 291 -8.75 9.69 4.92
C ILE A 291 -8.70 8.17 4.67
N THR A 292 -7.49 7.61 4.66
CA THR A 292 -7.22 6.18 4.48
C THR A 292 -6.12 5.77 5.47
N PRO A 293 -5.91 4.46 5.71
CA PRO A 293 -4.84 3.97 6.59
C PRO A 293 -3.46 4.57 6.27
N HIS A 294 -3.14 4.70 4.99
CA HIS A 294 -1.88 5.29 4.56
C HIS A 294 -1.79 6.79 4.86
N LYS A 295 -2.92 7.51 4.89
CA LYS A 295 -2.95 8.93 5.27
C LYS A 295 -2.79 9.13 6.77
N LEU A 296 -3.30 8.21 7.62
CA LEU A 296 -3.01 8.22 9.06
C LEU A 296 -1.50 8.10 9.32
N ARG A 297 -0.84 7.20 8.59
CA ARG A 297 0.62 7.10 8.63
C ARG A 297 1.33 8.38 8.16
N SER A 298 0.83 9.04 7.12
CA SER A 298 1.36 10.35 6.69
C SER A 298 1.12 11.45 7.73
N THR A 299 0.00 11.41 8.46
CA THR A 299 -0.28 12.27 9.61
C THR A 299 0.75 12.05 10.70
N TYR A 300 0.97 10.80 11.13
CA TYR A 300 1.99 10.48 12.14
C TYR A 300 3.37 11.02 11.75
N GLY A 301 3.84 10.71 10.55
CA GLY A 301 5.16 11.18 10.11
C GLY A 301 5.26 12.70 9.97
N THR A 302 4.15 13.38 9.64
CA THR A 302 4.09 14.85 9.67
C THR A 302 4.32 15.36 11.09
N ASN A 303 3.55 14.85 12.05
CA ASN A 303 3.61 15.31 13.43
C ASN A 303 5.00 15.02 14.02
N LEU A 304 5.52 13.80 13.78
CA LEU A 304 6.88 13.44 14.19
C LEU A 304 7.94 14.38 13.60
N TYR A 305 7.85 14.72 12.32
CA TYR A 305 8.78 15.69 11.71
C TYR A 305 8.59 17.10 12.27
N GLN A 306 7.37 17.51 12.58
CA GLN A 306 7.10 18.82 13.17
C GLN A 306 7.72 18.96 14.57
N GLU A 307 7.67 17.90 15.38
CA GLU A 307 8.26 17.88 16.73
C GLU A 307 9.79 17.75 16.68
N THR A 308 10.31 16.84 15.85
CA THR A 308 11.74 16.49 15.88
C THR A 308 12.60 17.32 14.94
N LYS A 309 12.01 17.88 13.88
CA LYS A 309 12.69 18.51 12.74
C LYS A 309 13.76 17.64 12.07
N ASP A 310 13.75 16.32 12.30
CA ASP A 310 14.71 15.37 11.77
C ASP A 310 14.06 14.45 10.72
N ILE A 311 14.39 14.69 9.45
CA ILE A 311 13.88 13.91 8.33
C ILE A 311 14.43 12.48 8.28
N TYR A 312 15.64 12.25 8.80
CA TYR A 312 16.29 10.94 8.82
C TYR A 312 15.66 10.06 9.89
N LEU A 313 15.42 10.61 11.08
CA LEU A 313 14.66 9.95 12.14
C LEU A 313 13.28 9.53 11.63
N VAL A 314 12.53 10.43 11.00
CA VAL A 314 11.20 10.12 10.45
C VAL A 314 11.28 9.03 9.38
N ALA A 315 12.30 9.05 8.52
CA ALA A 315 12.50 8.01 7.51
C ALA A 315 12.78 6.64 8.14
N ASP A 316 13.58 6.59 9.20
CA ASP A 316 13.93 5.36 9.90
C ASP A 316 12.74 4.76 10.66
N VAL A 317 12.03 5.59 11.43
CA VAL A 317 10.81 5.21 12.16
C VAL A 317 9.74 4.67 11.21
N LEU A 318 9.51 5.37 10.09
CA LEU A 318 8.59 4.88 9.06
C LEU A 318 9.17 3.67 8.30
N GLY A 319 10.47 3.43 8.31
CA GLY A 319 11.10 2.36 7.54
C GLY A 319 11.04 2.61 6.04
N HIS A 320 11.44 3.81 5.62
CA HIS A 320 11.63 4.18 4.22
C HIS A 320 13.07 3.86 3.80
N ALA A 321 13.23 3.04 2.76
CA ALA A 321 14.56 2.72 2.21
C ALA A 321 15.24 3.93 1.53
N ASP A 322 14.46 4.93 1.13
CA ASP A 322 14.96 6.17 0.51
C ASP A 322 14.32 7.38 1.20
N VAL A 323 15.16 8.22 1.80
CA VAL A 323 14.79 9.47 2.49
C VAL A 323 14.07 10.44 1.55
N ASN A 324 14.30 10.38 0.23
CA ASN A 324 13.58 11.21 -0.72
C ASN A 324 12.06 10.93 -0.70
N THR A 325 11.64 9.72 -0.33
CA THR A 325 10.23 9.40 -0.11
C THR A 325 9.68 10.30 1.00
N THR A 326 10.37 10.32 2.13
CA THR A 326 10.06 11.16 3.31
C THR A 326 10.11 12.65 2.95
N ARG A 327 11.12 13.11 2.22
CA ARG A 327 11.26 14.51 1.81
C ARG A 327 10.11 14.99 0.93
N LYS A 328 9.65 14.17 -0.02
CA LYS A 328 8.45 14.47 -0.83
C LYS A 328 7.21 14.63 0.03
N HIS A 329 7.15 13.96 1.19
CA HIS A 329 6.01 14.07 2.08
C HIS A 329 5.93 15.39 2.85
N TYR A 330 7.07 16.07 3.04
CA TYR A 330 7.19 17.25 3.90
C TYR A 330 7.74 18.47 3.17
N ALA A 331 7.73 18.48 1.84
CA ALA A 331 8.28 19.55 1.02
C ALA A 331 7.73 20.94 1.39
N ASP A 332 6.43 21.05 1.67
CA ASP A 332 5.80 22.32 2.05
C ASP A 332 6.29 22.81 3.43
N LEU A 333 6.49 21.90 4.39
CA LEU A 333 7.05 22.22 5.71
C LEU A 333 8.52 22.62 5.63
N VAL A 334 9.27 22.08 4.65
CA VAL A 334 10.67 22.46 4.43
C VAL A 334 10.78 23.93 4.00
N GLU A 335 9.87 24.42 3.16
CA GLU A 335 9.87 25.84 2.76
C GLU A 335 9.49 26.77 3.92
N GLU A 336 8.55 26.37 4.76
CA GLU A 336 8.21 27.10 5.99
C GLU A 336 9.39 27.14 6.97
N ASN A 337 10.08 26.02 7.16
CA ASN A 337 11.28 25.93 7.98
C ASN A 337 12.43 26.79 7.43
N LYS A 338 12.63 26.85 6.10
CA LYS A 338 13.61 27.77 5.50
C LYS A 338 13.28 29.22 5.82
N ARG A 339 12.00 29.59 5.77
CA ARG A 339 11.55 30.94 6.09
C ARG A 339 11.78 31.28 7.57
N SER A 340 11.51 30.34 8.49
CA SER A 340 11.74 30.55 9.93
C SER A 340 13.23 30.56 10.30
N ALA A 341 14.06 29.78 9.60
CA ALA A 341 15.50 29.71 9.80
C ALA A 341 16.28 30.95 9.31
N ARG A 342 15.64 31.92 8.66
CA ARG A 342 16.29 33.12 8.09
C ARG A 342 17.18 33.89 9.08
N ASN A 343 16.83 33.84 10.38
CA ASN A 343 17.53 34.55 11.45
C ASN A 343 18.28 33.61 12.41
N ALA A 344 18.40 32.32 12.08
CA ALA A 344 19.03 31.34 12.97
C ALA A 344 20.54 31.58 13.13
N VAL A 345 21.19 32.22 12.14
CA VAL A 345 22.61 32.56 12.18
C VAL A 345 22.77 34.03 12.58
N SER A 346 23.37 34.28 13.74
CA SER A 346 23.76 35.63 14.15
C SER A 346 25.21 35.90 13.77
N LEU A 347 25.46 36.97 13.01
CA LEU A 347 26.81 37.36 12.57
C LEU A 347 27.61 38.11 13.65
N ARG A 348 26.94 38.59 14.70
CA ARG A 348 27.55 39.36 15.79
C ARG A 348 26.95 38.93 17.11
N GLU A 349 27.72 39.04 18.19
CA GLU A 349 27.19 38.86 19.54
C GLU A 349 26.15 39.95 19.84
N LYS A 350 25.07 39.56 20.54
CA LYS A 350 24.09 40.54 21.03
C LYS A 350 24.82 41.48 21.99
N ARG A 351 24.91 42.77 21.62
CA ARG A 351 25.41 43.81 22.52
C ARG A 351 24.52 43.79 23.77
N LYS A 352 25.14 43.52 24.92
CA LYS A 352 24.49 43.48 26.23
C LYS A 352 23.83 44.80 26.58
#